data_AF-A0ABD3B896-F1
#
_entry.id   AF-A0ABD3B896-F1
#
_cell.length_a   1.000
_cell.length_b   1.000
_cell.length_c   1.000
_cell.angle_alpha   90.00
_cell.angle_beta   90.00
_cell.angle_gamma   90.00
#
_symmetry.space_group_name_H-M   'P 1'
#
loop_
_entity.id
_entity.type
_entity.pdbx_description
1 polymer ?
#
loop_
_entity_poly.entity_id
_entity_poly.type
_entity_poly.pdbx_seq_one_letter_code
_entity_poly.pdbx_strand_id
1 'polypeptide(L)'
;MLYLKDRRIAASNKDTSCTSQSTKRRLLQNHLGAEVPDLVTIHPPAPVHNKGSGRRIKSATEIAIENSKKTLRLCRKCNQRMTHDSRNCDKFAGGAN
;
A
#
# COMPACT_ATOMS: atom_id res chain seq x y z
N MET A 1 65.05 -26.18 23.93
CA MET A 1 64.54 -24.83 23.60
C MET A 1 64.25 -24.85 22.10
N LEU A 2 63.03 -25.03 21.60
CA LEU A 2 61.80 -24.31 21.89
C LEU A 2 60.58 -25.25 21.76
N TYR A 3 59.73 -25.20 22.78
CA TYR A 3 58.56 -26.03 22.97
C TYR A 3 57.37 -25.36 22.27
N LEU A 4 56.99 -25.81 21.07
CA LEU A 4 55.74 -25.39 20.42
C LEU A 4 54.58 -26.18 21.04
N LYS A 5 54.13 -25.71 22.20
CA LYS A 5 52.93 -26.17 22.91
C LYS A 5 51.74 -25.88 22.01
N ASP A 6 50.99 -26.92 21.66
CA ASP A 6 49.72 -26.84 20.96
C ASP A 6 48.81 -25.78 21.58
N ARG A 7 48.67 -24.62 20.93
CA ARG A 7 47.65 -23.63 21.27
C ARG A 7 46.34 -24.07 20.64
N ARG A 8 45.67 -25.05 21.23
CA ARG A 8 44.26 -25.32 20.95
C ARG A 8 43.45 -24.14 21.48
N ILE A 9 43.13 -23.19 20.61
CA ILE A 9 42.07 -22.23 20.87
C ILE A 9 40.78 -23.05 20.84
N ALA A 10 40.28 -23.41 22.03
CA ALA A 10 38.93 -23.91 22.15
C ALA A 10 38.00 -22.75 21.72
N ALA A 11 37.60 -22.74 20.46
CA ALA A 11 36.46 -21.96 20.04
C ALA A 11 35.28 -22.49 20.85
N SER A 12 34.94 -21.80 21.94
CA SER A 12 33.63 -21.99 22.54
C SER A 12 32.65 -21.48 21.50
N ASN A 13 32.17 -22.37 20.64
CA ASN A 13 30.88 -22.21 20.01
C ASN A 13 29.88 -22.20 21.18
N LYS A 14 29.70 -21.02 21.78
CA LYS A 14 28.43 -20.73 22.42
C LYS A 14 27.46 -20.67 21.26
N ASP A 15 27.01 -21.85 20.84
CA ASP A 15 25.72 -21.99 20.23
C ASP A 15 24.77 -21.42 21.28
N THR A 16 24.46 -20.13 21.16
CA THR A 16 23.41 -19.45 21.90
C THR A 16 22.09 -20.02 21.37
N SER A 17 21.89 -21.32 21.59
CA SER A 17 20.81 -22.14 21.06
C SER A 17 19.51 -21.92 21.82
N CYS A 18 19.50 -21.07 22.85
CA CYS A 18 18.28 -20.74 23.58
C CYS A 18 18.36 -19.37 24.26
N THR A 19 18.69 -18.29 23.53
CA THR A 19 18.21 -16.98 24.01
C THR A 19 16.70 -16.99 23.84
N SER A 20 15.97 -17.00 24.96
CA SER A 20 14.51 -17.02 25.01
C SER A 20 13.93 -16.04 23.99
N GLN A 21 12.78 -16.38 23.39
CA GLN A 21 12.12 -15.54 22.38
C GLN A 21 11.93 -14.08 22.86
N SER A 22 11.74 -13.89 24.17
CA SER A 22 11.69 -12.59 24.85
C SER A 22 12.99 -11.78 24.72
N THR A 23 14.16 -12.42 24.77
CA THR A 23 15.45 -11.73 24.67
C THR A 23 15.71 -11.23 23.26
N LYS A 24 15.38 -12.02 22.24
CA LYS A 24 15.50 -11.59 20.84
C LYS A 24 14.56 -10.42 20.52
N ARG A 25 13.31 -10.47 21.02
CA ARG A 25 12.35 -9.36 20.87
C ARG A 25 12.88 -8.08 21.50
N ARG A 26 13.43 -8.15 22.71
CA ARG A 26 14.01 -6.99 23.42
C ARG A 26 15.24 -6.42 22.70
N LEU A 27 16.13 -7.26 22.18
CA LEU A 27 17.28 -6.81 21.41
C LEU A 27 16.86 -6.06 20.14
N LEU A 28 15.84 -6.55 19.43
CA LEU A 28 15.30 -5.88 18.24
C LEU A 28 14.65 -4.54 18.59
N GLN A 29 13.84 -4.48 19.66
CA GLN A 29 13.21 -3.24 20.11
C GLN A 29 14.25 -2.17 20.48
N ASN A 30 15.30 -2.56 21.21
CA ASN A 30 16.39 -1.66 21.57
C ASN A 30 17.18 -1.18 20.35
N HIS A 31 17.39 -2.05 19.36
CA HIS A 31 18.13 -1.70 18.15
C HIS A 31 17.32 -0.76 17.22
N LEU A 32 16.01 -0.99 17.09
CA LEU A 32 15.12 -0.20 16.25
C LEU A 32 14.58 1.05 16.95
N GLY A 33 14.75 1.15 18.28
CA GLY A 33 14.20 2.24 19.10
C GLY A 33 12.67 2.26 19.14
N ALA A 34 12.02 1.16 18.78
CA ALA A 34 10.57 1.06 18.67
C ALA A 34 10.09 -0.27 19.24
N GLU A 35 8.95 -0.24 19.94
CA GLU A 35 8.30 -1.44 20.41
C GLU A 35 7.69 -2.21 19.23
N VAL A 36 8.03 -3.49 19.14
CA VAL A 36 7.41 -4.39 18.16
C VAL A 36 5.96 -4.62 18.58
N PRO A 37 4.97 -4.39 17.69
CA PRO A 37 3.56 -4.65 18.00
C PRO A 37 3.29 -6.14 18.20
N ASP A 38 2.24 -6.47 18.95
CA ASP A 38 1.80 -7.86 19.17
C ASP A 38 0.93 -8.36 18.00
N LEU A 39 0.21 -7.46 17.33
CA LEU A 39 -0.62 -7.74 16.16
C LEU A 39 -0.21 -6.84 14.99
N VAL A 40 0.07 -7.45 13.85
CA VAL A 40 0.34 -6.76 12.58
C VAL A 40 -0.77 -7.09 11.60
N THR A 41 -1.57 -6.08 11.23
CA THR A 41 -2.57 -6.22 10.18
C THR A 41 -1.89 -6.13 8.82
N ILE A 42 -1.82 -7.25 8.11
CA ILE A 42 -1.25 -7.30 6.75
C ILE A 42 -2.38 -7.09 5.75
N HIS A 43 -2.35 -5.98 5.02
CA HIS A 43 -3.25 -5.76 3.89
C HIS A 43 -2.66 -6.39 2.62
N PRO A 44 -3.51 -6.98 1.74
CA PRO A 44 -3.05 -7.35 0.41
C PRO A 44 -2.54 -6.11 -0.33
N PRO A 45 -1.55 -6.24 -1.21
CA PRO A 45 -1.06 -5.12 -2.01
C PRO A 45 -2.22 -4.56 -2.86
N ALA A 46 -2.24 -3.24 -3.03
CA ALA A 46 -3.21 -2.61 -3.92
C ALA A 46 -3.09 -3.23 -5.33
N PRO A 47 -4.21 -3.49 -6.02
CA PRO A 47 -4.17 -4.00 -7.38
C PRO A 47 -3.41 -3.02 -8.28
N VAL A 48 -2.33 -3.49 -8.89
CA VAL A 48 -1.48 -2.69 -9.77
C VAL A 48 -1.88 -2.98 -11.22
N HIS A 49 -2.11 -1.92 -12.00
CA HIS A 49 -2.25 -2.03 -13.44
C HIS A 49 -0.85 -2.20 -14.07
N ASN A 50 -0.46 -3.44 -14.34
CA ASN A 50 0.75 -3.75 -15.07
C ASN A 50 0.59 -3.45 -16.57
N LYS A 51 1.71 -3.27 -17.27
CA LYS A 51 1.73 -3.18 -18.74
C LYS A 51 1.14 -4.48 -19.31
N GLY A 52 -0.02 -4.38 -19.97
CA GLY A 52 -0.70 -5.53 -20.56
C GLY A 52 -1.96 -6.01 -19.84
N SER A 53 -2.65 -5.15 -19.06
CA SER A 53 -3.94 -5.44 -18.40
C SER A 53 -5.13 -5.73 -19.36
N GLY A 54 -4.86 -6.15 -20.60
CA GLY A 54 -5.85 -6.53 -21.62
C GLY A 54 -6.60 -5.36 -22.25
N ARG A 55 -6.68 -4.20 -21.57
CA ARG A 55 -7.27 -2.97 -22.10
C ARG A 55 -6.27 -1.82 -22.04
N ARG A 56 -6.26 -1.00 -23.09
CA ARG A 56 -5.43 0.19 -23.17
C ARG A 56 -5.85 1.21 -22.10
N ILE A 57 -4.92 1.64 -21.26
CA ILE A 57 -5.13 2.77 -20.33
C ILE A 57 -5.10 4.05 -21.18
N LYS A 58 -6.19 4.82 -21.13
CA LYS A 58 -6.27 6.13 -21.81
C LYS A 58 -5.50 7.17 -20.99
N SER A 59 -4.76 8.05 -21.67
CA SER A 59 -4.14 9.20 -21.01
C SER A 59 -5.21 10.19 -20.52
N ALA A 60 -4.83 11.06 -19.58
CA ALA A 60 -5.71 12.14 -19.13
C ALA A 60 -6.19 13.02 -20.31
N THR A 61 -5.32 13.27 -21.28
CA THR A 61 -5.65 14.04 -22.49
C THR A 61 -6.67 13.32 -23.37
N GLU A 62 -6.54 12.02 -23.59
CA GLU A 62 -7.50 11.23 -24.36
C GLU A 62 -8.88 11.18 -23.70
N ILE A 63 -8.92 11.03 -22.37
CA ILE A 63 -10.17 11.07 -21.60
C ILE A 63 -10.83 12.45 -21.73
N ALA A 64 -10.04 13.53 -21.63
CA ALA A 64 -10.55 14.89 -21.78
C ALA A 64 -11.12 15.16 -23.18
N ILE A 65 -10.43 14.70 -24.24
CA ILE A 65 -10.91 14.83 -25.63
C ILE A 65 -12.20 14.04 -25.85
N GLU A 66 -12.30 12.82 -25.32
CA GLU A 66 -13.53 12.02 -25.43
C GLU A 66 -14.70 12.68 -24.70
N ASN A 67 -14.44 13.27 -23.53
CA ASN A 67 -15.45 14.01 -22.78
C ASN A 67 -15.86 15.31 -23.47
N SER A 68 -14.95 16.03 -24.12
CA SER A 68 -15.28 17.28 -24.82
C SER A 68 -16.14 17.05 -26.07
N LYS A 69 -16.04 15.87 -26.70
CA LYS A 69 -16.90 15.46 -27.82
C LYS A 69 -18.34 15.17 -27.40
N LYS A 70 -18.61 14.94 -26.11
CA LYS A 70 -19.97 14.66 -25.63
C LYS A 70 -20.79 15.94 -25.69
N THR A 71 -21.97 15.87 -26.29
CA THR A 71 -22.88 17.02 -26.37
C THR A 71 -23.41 17.37 -24.98
N LEU A 72 -23.23 18.62 -24.57
CA LEU A 72 -23.84 19.14 -23.36
C LEU A 72 -25.35 19.29 -23.56
N ARG A 73 -26.13 18.88 -22.57
CA ARG A 73 -27.60 18.91 -22.59
C ARG A 73 -28.10 19.83 -21.49
N LEU A 74 -29.18 20.57 -21.77
CA LEU A 74 -29.83 21.38 -20.74
C LEU A 74 -30.61 20.46 -19.79
N CYS A 75 -30.19 20.40 -18.53
CA CYS A 75 -30.94 19.73 -17.48
C CYS A 75 -32.10 20.62 -17.03
N ARG A 76 -33.36 20.16 -17.20
CA ARG A 76 -34.56 20.93 -16.82
C ARG A 76 -34.76 21.10 -15.31
N LYS A 77 -34.06 20.31 -14.47
CA LYS A 77 -34.14 20.44 -13.01
C LYS A 77 -33.22 21.53 -12.48
N CYS A 78 -31.96 21.58 -12.94
CA CYS A 78 -30.97 22.54 -12.47
C CYS A 78 -30.71 23.70 -13.45
N ASN A 79 -31.35 23.69 -14.62
CA ASN A 79 -31.23 24.68 -15.70
C ASN A 79 -29.80 24.91 -16.22
N GLN A 80 -28.90 23.94 -16.08
CA GLN A 80 -27.51 24.00 -16.56
C GLN A 80 -27.28 23.12 -17.80
N ARG A 81 -26.38 23.54 -18.70
CA ARG A 81 -25.90 22.71 -19.83
C ARG A 81 -24.74 21.83 -19.38
N MET A 82 -25.02 20.57 -19.08
CA MET A 82 -24.05 19.62 -18.51
C MET A 82 -24.15 18.24 -19.19
N THR A 83 -23.38 17.28 -18.70
CA THR A 83 -23.39 15.89 -19.19
C THR A 83 -24.56 15.04 -18.66
N HIS A 84 -25.27 15.51 -17.62
CA HIS A 84 -26.42 14.81 -17.04
C HIS A 84 -27.76 15.40 -17.52
N ASP A 85 -28.82 14.61 -17.45
CA ASP A 85 -30.21 15.03 -17.70
C ASP A 85 -31.01 15.21 -16.40
N SER A 86 -32.29 15.54 -16.49
CA SER A 86 -33.16 15.70 -15.31
C SER A 86 -33.36 14.40 -14.52
N ARG A 87 -33.14 13.22 -15.10
CA ARG A 87 -33.30 11.93 -14.42
C ARG A 87 -32.10 11.63 -13.52
N ASN A 88 -30.91 12.07 -13.92
CA ASN A 88 -29.65 11.85 -13.21
C ASN A 88 -29.04 13.15 -12.64
N CYS A 89 -29.89 14.07 -12.17
CA CYS A 89 -29.43 15.35 -11.64
C CYS A 89 -29.11 15.24 -10.14
N ASP A 90 -27.82 15.25 -9.82
CA ASP A 90 -27.32 15.06 -8.44
C ASP A 90 -27.75 16.18 -7.48
N LYS A 91 -28.04 17.37 -8.01
CA LYS A 91 -28.51 18.51 -7.20
C LYS A 91 -29.87 18.26 -6.53
N PHE A 92 -30.59 17.23 -6.96
CA PHE A 92 -31.88 16.83 -6.39
C PHE A 92 -31.95 15.33 -6.09
N ALA A 93 -30.82 14.61 -6.18
CA ALA A 93 -30.73 13.19 -5.83
C ALA A 93 -30.66 12.96 -4.30
N GLY A 94 -30.64 14.04 -3.51
CA GLY A 94 -30.72 14.01 -2.06
C GLY A 94 -31.70 15.06 -1.55
N GLY A 95 -32.99 14.77 -1.63
CA GLY A 95 -33.96 15.38 -0.72
C GLY A 95 -34.02 14.53 0.54
N ALA A 96 -33.47 15.04 1.65
CA ALA A 96 -33.70 14.66 3.04
C ALA A 96 -33.86 13.15 3.39
N ASN A 97 -32.82 12.56 3.97
CA ASN A 97 -32.72 11.98 5.33
C ASN A 97 -31.33 11.35 5.49
#